data_AF-A0A9E3F9B0-F1
#
_entry.id   AF-A0A9E3F9B0-F1
#
_cell.length_a   1.000
_cell.length_b   1.000
_cell.length_c   1.000
_cell.angle_alpha   90.00
_cell.angle_beta   90.00
_cell.angle_gamma   90.00
#
_symmetry.space_group_name_H-M   'P 1'
#
loop_
_entity.id
_entity.type
_entity.pdbx_description
1 polymer ?
#
loop_
_entity_poly.entity_id
_entity_poly.type
_entity_poly.pdbx_seq_one_letter_code
_entity_poly.pdbx_strand_id
1 'polypeptide(L)'
;MANDRPPRLRPISPGTIADNVSSTDGVSDTELVARLYEALATLPPEERAAAVVAIGLNEGAVGAAIELGIEPEDADAVARNAVQLLRGALADIDIDAPAHYGRLERRRGGATPSV
;
A
#
# COMPACT_ATOMS: atom_id res chain seq x y z
N MET A 1 21.77 45.51 -10.36
CA MET A 1 21.74 44.42 -9.36
C MET A 1 20.51 43.60 -9.65
N ALA A 2 20.67 42.38 -10.19
CA ALA A 2 19.55 41.53 -10.58
C ALA A 2 18.84 41.02 -9.33
N ASN A 3 17.53 41.23 -9.25
CA ASN A 3 16.69 40.79 -8.13
C ASN A 3 16.74 39.26 -8.03
N ASP A 4 17.33 38.77 -6.94
CA ASP A 4 17.42 37.36 -6.57
C ASP A 4 16.07 36.87 -6.03
N ARG A 5 15.04 36.90 -6.89
CA ARG A 5 13.71 36.39 -6.55
C ARG A 5 13.72 34.88 -6.78
N PRO A 6 13.41 34.06 -5.76
CA PRO A 6 13.34 32.62 -5.95
C PRO A 6 12.31 32.27 -7.05
N PRO A 7 12.62 31.29 -7.90
CA PRO A 7 11.73 30.90 -8.99
C PRO A 7 10.37 30.51 -8.44
N ARG A 8 9.30 31.10 -9.00
CA ARG A 8 7.92 30.76 -8.64
C ARG A 8 7.64 29.33 -9.12
N LEU A 9 7.17 28.46 -8.22
CA LEU A 9 6.65 27.14 -8.58
C LEU A 9 5.58 27.30 -9.65
N ARG A 10 5.81 26.70 -10.82
CA ARG A 10 4.80 26.67 -11.89
C ARG A 10 3.81 25.54 -11.59
N PRO A 11 2.53 25.71 -11.96
CA PRO A 11 1.57 24.61 -11.90
C PRO A 11 2.11 23.39 -12.66
N ILE A 12 1.93 22.21 -12.08
CA ILE A 12 2.24 20.95 -12.74
C ILE A 12 1.36 20.85 -13.99
N SER A 13 1.95 20.55 -15.15
CA SER A 13 1.21 20.38 -16.39
C SER A 13 0.19 19.24 -16.25
N PRO A 14 -1.06 19.40 -16.71
CA PRO A 14 -2.09 18.36 -16.56
C PRO A 14 -1.69 16.97 -17.07
N GLY A 15 -0.87 16.90 -18.13
CA GLY A 15 -0.36 15.64 -18.67
C GLY A 15 0.61 14.91 -17.73
N THR A 16 1.37 15.64 -16.92
CA THR A 16 2.39 15.06 -16.02
C THR A 16 1.78 14.14 -14.97
N ILE A 17 0.55 14.35 -14.53
CA ILE A 17 -0.11 13.45 -13.57
C ILE A 17 -0.58 12.18 -14.29
N ALA A 18 -1.21 12.31 -15.45
CA ALA A 18 -1.71 11.19 -16.22
C ALA A 18 -0.58 10.27 -16.72
N ASP A 19 0.56 10.84 -17.12
CA ASP A 19 1.70 10.11 -17.66
C ASP A 19 2.53 9.38 -16.58
N ASN A 20 2.39 9.76 -15.30
CA ASN A 20 3.11 9.14 -14.17
C ASN A 20 2.23 8.17 -13.36
N VAL A 21 0.98 7.91 -13.77
CA VAL A 21 0.22 6.79 -13.19
C VAL A 21 0.84 5.52 -13.74
N SER A 22 1.64 4.83 -12.92
CA SER A 22 2.22 3.54 -13.27
C SER A 22 1.08 2.59 -13.64
N SER A 23 1.07 2.13 -14.89
CA SER A 23 0.08 1.17 -15.35
C SER A 23 0.36 -0.15 -14.62
N THR A 24 -0.68 -0.80 -14.10
CA THR A 24 -0.57 -2.15 -13.51
C THR A 24 -0.31 -3.23 -14.58
N ASP A 25 -0.05 -2.83 -15.82
CA ASP A 25 0.21 -3.71 -16.94
C ASP A 25 1.42 -4.61 -16.65
N GLY A 26 1.17 -5.92 -16.57
CA GLY A 26 2.19 -6.93 -16.31
C GLY A 26 2.21 -7.49 -14.88
N VAL A 27 1.46 -6.92 -13.94
CA VAL A 27 1.32 -7.47 -12.58
C VAL A 27 0.22 -8.52 -12.55
N SER A 28 0.52 -9.73 -12.08
CA SER A 28 -0.50 -10.77 -11.93
C SER A 28 -1.42 -10.51 -10.72
N ASP A 29 -2.67 -10.99 -10.77
CA ASP A 29 -3.62 -10.88 -9.65
C ASP A 29 -3.06 -11.41 -8.32
N THR A 30 -2.28 -12.50 -8.38
CA THR A 30 -1.64 -13.08 -7.19
C THR A 30 -0.62 -12.12 -6.57
N GLU A 31 0.12 -11.42 -7.42
CA GLU A 31 1.12 -10.44 -7.00
C GLU A 31 0.47 -9.16 -6.48
N LEU A 32 -0.65 -8.73 -7.09
CA LEU A 32 -1.47 -7.62 -6.58
C LEU A 32 -1.99 -7.94 -5.17
N VAL A 33 -2.55 -9.14 -4.98
CA VAL A 33 -3.05 -9.58 -3.67
C VAL A 33 -1.93 -9.61 -2.64
N ALA A 34 -0.74 -10.12 -2.99
CA ALA A 34 0.37 -10.17 -2.06
C ALA A 34 0.89 -8.77 -1.66
N ARG A 35 1.01 -7.84 -2.63
CA ARG A 35 1.35 -6.44 -2.34
C ARG A 35 0.31 -5.77 -1.45
N LEU A 36 -0.98 -6.04 -1.69
CA LEU A 36 -2.06 -5.55 -0.83
C LEU A 36 -1.91 -6.08 0.60
N TYR A 37 -1.56 -7.36 0.78
CA TYR A 37 -1.30 -7.93 2.10
C TYR A 37 -0.13 -7.25 2.81
N GLU A 38 0.98 -7.00 2.10
CA GLU A 38 2.13 -6.28 2.66
C GLU A 38 1.76 -4.85 3.06
N ALA A 39 1.04 -4.12 2.19
CA ALA A 39 0.59 -2.76 2.48
C ALA A 39 -0.38 -2.72 3.67
N LEU A 40 -1.35 -3.63 3.74
CA LEU A 40 -2.26 -3.73 4.89
C LEU A 40 -1.51 -4.01 6.21
N ALA A 41 -0.42 -4.78 6.16
CA ALA A 41 0.38 -5.09 7.34
C ALA A 41 1.10 -3.86 7.92
N THR A 42 1.34 -2.81 7.13
CA THR A 42 1.97 -1.56 7.62
C THR A 42 0.98 -0.58 8.22
N LEU A 43 -0.32 -0.78 8.04
CA LEU A 43 -1.35 0.11 8.60
C LEU A 43 -1.46 -0.05 10.13
N PRO A 44 -1.87 1.00 10.86
CA PRO A 44 -2.27 0.85 12.25
C PRO A 44 -3.50 -0.09 12.37
N PRO A 45 -3.70 -0.74 13.53
CA PRO A 45 -4.71 -1.79 13.67
C PRO A 45 -6.13 -1.37 13.34
N GLU A 46 -6.55 -0.19 13.78
CA GLU A 46 -7.92 0.31 13.60
C GLU A 46 -8.19 0.63 12.13
N GLU A 47 -7.27 1.33 11.45
CA GLU A 47 -7.37 1.60 10.02
C GLU A 47 -7.30 0.32 9.18
N ARG A 48 -6.46 -0.66 9.56
CA ARG A 48 -6.44 -1.95 8.86
C ARG A 48 -7.79 -2.66 8.98
N ALA A 49 -8.36 -2.73 10.18
CA ALA A 49 -9.67 -3.36 10.40
C ALA A 49 -10.77 -2.62 9.63
N ALA A 50 -10.79 -1.28 9.68
CA ALA A 50 -11.73 -0.46 8.93
C ALA A 50 -11.61 -0.68 7.41
N ALA A 51 -10.39 -0.73 6.85
CA ALA A 51 -10.18 -0.98 5.43
C ALA A 51 -10.73 -2.36 5.02
N VAL A 52 -10.44 -3.41 5.79
CA VAL A 52 -10.91 -4.77 5.49
C VAL A 52 -12.43 -4.83 5.54
N VAL A 53 -13.06 -4.33 6.60
CA VAL A 53 -14.51 -4.46 6.79
C VAL A 53 -15.30 -3.51 5.89
N ALA A 54 -14.96 -2.22 5.89
CA ALA A 54 -15.72 -1.24 5.11
C ALA A 54 -15.58 -1.45 3.60
N ILE A 55 -14.38 -1.81 3.13
CA ILE A 55 -14.04 -1.85 1.69
C ILE A 55 -13.91 -3.29 1.22
N GLY A 56 -13.09 -4.11 1.88
CA GLY A 56 -12.83 -5.49 1.47
C GLY A 56 -14.08 -6.39 1.57
N LEU A 57 -14.90 -6.19 2.59
CA LEU A 57 -16.17 -6.90 2.78
C LEU A 57 -17.39 -6.10 2.30
N ASN A 58 -17.18 -4.86 1.86
CA ASN A 58 -18.23 -3.96 1.35
C ASN A 58 -19.35 -3.70 2.38
N GLU A 59 -19.02 -3.66 3.67
CA GLU A 59 -19.99 -3.38 4.74
C GLU A 59 -20.10 -1.88 5.09
N GLY A 60 -19.23 -1.05 4.47
CA GLY A 60 -19.21 0.39 4.67
C GLY A 60 -18.91 0.82 6.11
N ALA A 61 -19.25 2.07 6.43
CA ALA A 61 -19.00 2.65 7.75
C ALA A 61 -19.74 1.93 8.89
N VAL A 62 -20.92 1.34 8.61
CA VAL A 62 -21.70 0.62 9.61
C VAL A 62 -21.00 -0.69 10.03
N GLY A 63 -20.50 -1.48 9.08
CA GLY A 63 -19.73 -2.67 9.42
C GLY A 63 -18.45 -2.34 10.18
N ALA A 64 -17.71 -1.31 9.72
CA ALA A 64 -16.51 -0.87 10.42
C ALA A 64 -16.80 -0.36 11.84
N ALA A 65 -17.93 0.32 12.06
CA ALA A 65 -18.35 0.75 13.38
C ALA A 65 -18.62 -0.43 14.33
N ILE A 66 -19.26 -1.48 13.81
CA ILE A 66 -19.51 -2.72 14.57
C ILE A 66 -18.19 -3.40 14.94
N GLU A 67 -17.26 -3.52 13.98
CA GLU A 67 -15.95 -4.14 14.22
C GLU A 67 -15.10 -3.37 15.23
N LEU A 68 -15.07 -2.03 15.13
CA LEU A 68 -14.25 -1.17 15.97
C LEU A 68 -14.90 -0.83 17.32
N GLY A 69 -16.21 -1.05 17.47
CA GLY A 69 -16.95 -0.67 18.67
C GLY A 69 -17.06 0.85 18.87
N ILE A 70 -17.15 1.61 17.78
CA ILE A 70 -17.24 3.09 17.77
C ILE A 70 -18.47 3.56 16.99
N GLU A 71 -18.73 4.88 17.01
CA GLU A 71 -19.85 5.46 16.25
C GLU A 71 -19.60 5.41 14.73
N PRO A 72 -20.66 5.26 13.90
CA PRO A 72 -20.53 5.21 12.44
C PRO A 72 -19.81 6.41 11.81
N GLU A 73 -19.94 7.60 12.40
CA GLU A 73 -19.30 8.82 11.92
C GLU A 73 -17.78 8.79 12.13
N ASP A 74 -17.34 8.28 13.27
CA ASP A 74 -15.93 8.08 13.58
C ASP A 74 -15.35 6.93 12.74
N ALA A 75 -16.08 5.83 12.58
CA ALA A 75 -15.68 4.71 11.73
C ALA A 75 -15.52 5.11 10.25
N ASP A 76 -16.38 5.99 9.73
CA ASP A 76 -16.21 6.56 8.40
C ASP A 76 -14.93 7.40 8.28
N ALA A 77 -14.59 8.18 9.31
CA ALA A 77 -13.34 8.94 9.35
C ALA A 77 -12.12 8.00 9.37
N VAL A 78 -12.16 6.94 10.17
CA VAL A 78 -11.10 5.91 10.23
C VAL A 78 -10.98 5.19 8.89
N ALA A 79 -12.09 4.81 8.24
CA ALA A 79 -12.08 4.17 6.93
C ALA A 79 -11.47 5.09 5.84
N ARG A 80 -11.82 6.39 5.85
CA ARG A 80 -11.21 7.37 4.95
C ARG A 80 -9.72 7.55 5.20
N ASN A 81 -9.28 7.56 6.46
CA ASN A 81 -7.87 7.59 6.82
C ASN A 81 -7.15 6.34 6.29
N ALA A 82 -7.72 5.17 6.54
CA ALA A 82 -7.18 3.89 6.09
C ALA A 82 -6.91 3.86 4.58
N VAL A 83 -7.81 4.42 3.76
CA VAL A 83 -7.60 4.53 2.31
C VAL A 83 -6.38 5.39 1.97
N GLN A 84 -6.16 6.50 2.67
CA GLN A 84 -5.00 7.36 2.42
C GLN A 84 -3.70 6.68 2.83
N LEU A 85 -3.69 6.00 3.98
CA LEU A 85 -2.54 5.22 4.42
C LEU A 85 -2.24 4.07 3.47
N LEU A 86 -3.26 3.37 2.99
CA LEU A 86 -3.12 2.28 2.04
C LEU A 86 -2.58 2.77 0.69
N ARG A 87 -3.03 3.94 0.22
CA ARG A 87 -2.46 4.56 -0.99
C ARG A 87 -0.99 4.90 -0.82
N GLY A 88 -0.59 5.43 0.34
CA GLY A 88 0.82 5.68 0.65
C GLY A 88 1.63 4.39 0.69
N ALA A 89 1.17 3.39 1.43
CA ALA A 89 1.82 2.09 1.55
C ALA A 89 1.98 1.37 0.21
N LEU A 90 0.96 1.44 -0.67
CA LEU A 90 1.05 0.89 -2.02
C LEU A 90 1.97 1.69 -2.95
N ALA A 91 2.09 3.01 -2.76
CA ALA A 91 3.01 3.84 -3.53
C ALA A 91 4.48 3.64 -3.14
N ASP A 92 4.74 3.26 -1.88
CA ASP A 92 6.07 2.92 -1.39
C ASP A 92 6.54 1.52 -1.85
N ILE A 93 5.62 0.67 -2.32
CA ILE A 93 5.98 -0.61 -2.93
C ILE A 93 6.47 -0.37 -4.35
N ASP A 94 7.75 -0.68 -4.57
CA ASP A 94 8.34 -0.67 -5.90
C ASP A 94 7.65 -1.73 -6.77
N ILE A 95 6.88 -1.26 -7.76
CA ILE A 95 6.15 -2.12 -8.71
C ILE A 95 7.12 -2.82 -9.66
N ASP A 96 8.29 -2.22 -9.92
CA ASP A 96 9.31 -2.76 -10.82
C ASP A 96 10.28 -3.72 -10.10
N ALA A 97 10.23 -3.77 -8.76
CA ALA A 97 11.00 -4.74 -7.99
C ALA A 97 10.38 -6.15 -8.10
N PRO A 98 11.17 -7.18 -8.47
CA PRO A 98 10.68 -8.54 -8.49
C PRO A 98 10.25 -8.96 -7.07
N ALA A 99 9.03 -9.50 -6.94
CA ALA A 99 8.52 -10.01 -5.69
C ALA A 99 9.42 -11.16 -5.18
N HIS A 100 10.34 -10.84 -4.27
CA HIS A 100 11.28 -11.80 -3.68
C HIS A 100 10.61 -12.54 -2.53
N TYR A 101 9.83 -13.57 -2.85
CA TYR A 101 9.47 -14.56 -1.83
C TYR A 101 10.70 -15.40 -1.52
N GLY A 102 11.06 -15.44 -0.24
CA GLY A 102 12.15 -16.22 0.30
C GLY A 102 12.12 -17.65 -0.25
N ARG A 103 12.97 -17.90 -1.25
CA ARG A 103 13.33 -19.24 -1.67
C ARG A 103 13.90 -19.89 -0.42
N LEU A 104 13.14 -20.79 0.19
CA LEU A 104 13.64 -21.66 1.26
C LEU A 104 14.90 -22.32 0.71
N GLU A 105 16.06 -21.79 1.10
CA GLU A 105 17.33 -22.42 0.83
C GLU A 105 17.25 -23.79 1.47
N ARG A 106 17.11 -24.82 0.64
CA ARG A 106 17.40 -26.17 1.09
C ARG A 106 18.85 -26.13 1.54
N ARG A 107 19.09 -25.94 2.84
CA ARG A 107 20.34 -26.26 3.51
C ARG A 107 20.61 -27.73 3.23
N ARG A 108 21.25 -28.02 2.09
CA ARG A 108 21.89 -29.29 1.85
C ARG A 108 23.16 -29.22 2.68
N GLY A 109 23.03 -29.64 3.94
CA GLY A 109 24.11 -29.71 4.89
C GLY A 109 25.31 -30.39 4.27
N GLY A 110 26.46 -29.74 4.40
CA GLY A 110 27.73 -30.34 4.09
C GLY A 110 27.93 -31.58 4.96
N ALA A 111 28.29 -32.67 4.31
CA ALA A 111 29.00 -33.77 4.91
C ALA A 111 30.10 -34.18 3.92
N THR A 112 31.27 -33.56 4.05
CA THR A 112 32.51 -34.25 3.70
C THR A 112 32.82 -35.22 4.82
N PRO A 113 33.03 -36.51 4.55
CA PRO A 113 33.97 -37.30 5.31
C PRO A 113 35.25 -37.47 4.51
N SER A 114 36.35 -37.06 5.12
CA SER A 114 37.72 -37.46 4.80
C SER A 114 37.85 -38.98 4.80
N VAL A 115 38.48 -39.54 3.76
CA VAL A 115 39.57 -40.54 3.82
C VAL A 115 40.49 -40.29 2.63
#